data_AF-D4RYL5-F1
#
_entry.id   AF-D4RYL5-F1
#
_cell.length_a   1.000
_cell.length_b   1.000
_cell.length_c   1.000
_cell.angle_alpha   90.00
_cell.angle_beta   90.00
_cell.angle_gamma   90.00
#
_symmetry.space_group_name_H-M   'P 1'
#
loop_
_entity.id
_entity.type
_entity.pdbx_description
1 polymer ?
#
loop_
_entity_poly.entity_id
_entity_poly.type
_entity_poly.pdbx_seq_one_letter_code
_entity_poly.pdbx_strand_id
1 'polypeptide(L)'
;MDLKKTINELDESQTRVEKHAFDVINSSDTSLNLVKEGITNIKEIVDNIGELNELIKTSTENIKNLEEFSDTIQEFATAVGKIAGRTNILSLNASIEAARAGEAGRGFAVVAKEVGGLAAQSTKSSKDITDTVEHVREFAKITVDAMADIYKHSVEQNEKAMQIESLLNKILDAATVANDESRGMEHEIAVQRDIVNNVRDSLESDSEESAEKVAE
;
A
#
# COMPACT_ATOMS: atom_id res chain seq x y z
N MET A 1 -15.26 49.12 -47.53
CA MET A 1 -15.27 49.40 -46.07
C MET A 1 -15.34 48.11 -45.26
N ASP A 2 -16.02 47.06 -45.75
CA ASP A 2 -16.19 45.80 -45.00
C ASP A 2 -14.90 44.98 -44.83
N LEU A 3 -14.09 44.84 -45.88
CA LEU A 3 -12.93 43.93 -45.88
C LEU A 3 -11.78 44.36 -44.94
N LYS A 4 -11.51 45.67 -44.82
CA LYS A 4 -10.52 46.19 -43.85
C LYS A 4 -10.94 45.91 -42.40
N LYS A 5 -12.25 45.94 -42.11
CA LYS A 5 -12.80 45.58 -40.79
C LYS A 5 -12.64 44.09 -40.52
N THR A 6 -12.95 43.24 -41.50
CA THR A 6 -12.77 41.78 -41.42
C THR A 6 -11.29 41.39 -41.20
N ILE A 7 -10.35 42.06 -41.86
CA ILE A 7 -8.90 41.83 -41.65
C ILE A 7 -8.49 42.13 -40.21
N ASN A 8 -8.93 43.27 -39.65
CA ASN A 8 -8.60 43.61 -38.26
C ASN A 8 -9.25 42.63 -37.26
N GLU A 9 -10.50 42.22 -37.51
CA GLU A 9 -11.18 41.21 -36.68
C GLU A 9 -10.49 39.84 -36.74
N LEU A 10 -9.93 39.48 -37.91
CA LEU A 10 -9.16 38.25 -38.10
C LEU A 10 -7.81 38.31 -37.37
N ASP A 11 -7.11 39.44 -37.41
CA ASP A 11 -5.83 39.66 -36.71
C ASP A 11 -6.00 39.58 -35.17
N GLU A 12 -7.10 40.16 -34.66
CA GLU A 12 -7.51 40.01 -33.26
C GLU A 12 -7.83 38.54 -32.92
N SER A 13 -8.51 37.83 -33.83
CA SER A 13 -8.82 36.41 -33.64
C SER A 13 -7.58 35.53 -33.62
N GLN A 14 -6.64 35.74 -34.54
CA GLN A 14 -5.36 35.04 -34.59
C GLN A 14 -4.57 35.23 -33.30
N THR A 15 -4.51 36.46 -32.79
CA THR A 15 -3.84 36.77 -31.51
C THR A 15 -4.50 36.06 -30.33
N ARG A 16 -5.84 35.95 -30.29
CA ARG A 16 -6.55 35.17 -29.26
C ARG A 16 -6.25 33.68 -29.34
N VAL A 17 -6.25 33.12 -30.55
CA VAL A 17 -5.98 31.70 -30.78
C VAL A 17 -4.52 31.37 -30.42
N GLU A 18 -3.56 32.23 -30.75
CA GLU A 18 -2.14 32.07 -30.38
C GLU A 18 -1.96 32.05 -28.86
N LYS A 19 -2.64 32.96 -28.16
CA LYS A 19 -2.66 32.95 -26.69
C LYS A 19 -3.24 31.65 -26.13
N HIS A 20 -4.35 31.15 -26.70
CA HIS A 20 -4.95 29.90 -26.26
C HIS A 20 -4.04 28.69 -26.51
N ALA A 21 -3.39 28.61 -27.67
CA ALA A 21 -2.40 27.57 -27.97
C ALA A 21 -1.26 27.59 -26.94
N PHE A 22 -0.72 28.77 -26.65
CA PHE A 22 0.33 28.95 -25.64
C PHE A 22 -0.13 28.51 -24.23
N ASP A 23 -1.35 28.88 -23.81
CA ASP A 23 -1.91 28.48 -22.52
C ASP A 23 -2.08 26.93 -22.44
N VAL A 24 -2.52 26.29 -23.54
CA VAL A 24 -2.66 24.82 -23.62
C VAL A 24 -1.30 24.13 -23.57
N ILE A 25 -0.27 24.65 -24.26
CA ILE A 25 1.10 24.09 -24.19
C ILE A 25 1.61 24.11 -22.76
N ASN A 26 1.52 25.25 -22.07
CA ASN A 26 1.99 25.37 -20.68
C ASN A 26 1.22 24.46 -19.72
N SER A 27 -0.11 24.37 -19.89
CA SER A 27 -0.95 23.48 -19.07
C SER A 27 -0.64 22.00 -19.34
N SER A 28 -0.35 21.65 -20.59
CA SER A 28 0.02 20.29 -21.00
C SER A 28 1.37 19.91 -20.45
N ASP A 29 2.38 20.77 -20.55
CA ASP A 29 3.71 20.56 -19.96
C ASP A 29 3.64 20.38 -18.43
N THR A 30 2.80 21.18 -17.76
CA THR A 30 2.54 21.03 -16.33
C THR A 30 1.92 19.67 -16.03
N SER A 31 0.93 19.24 -16.82
CA SER A 31 0.27 17.94 -16.67
C SER A 31 1.23 16.78 -16.94
N LEU A 32 2.11 16.88 -17.94
CA LEU A 32 3.15 15.88 -18.23
C LEU A 32 4.09 15.69 -17.04
N ASN A 33 4.50 16.79 -16.38
CA ASN A 33 5.36 16.72 -15.20
C ASN A 33 4.64 16.10 -14.00
N LEU A 34 3.41 16.51 -13.72
CA LEU A 34 2.60 15.95 -12.63
C LEU A 34 2.32 14.46 -12.82
N VAL A 35 2.06 14.02 -14.07
CA VAL A 35 1.84 12.61 -14.40
C VAL A 35 3.11 11.79 -14.20
N LYS A 36 4.29 12.29 -14.61
CA LYS A 36 5.57 11.61 -14.37
C LYS A 36 5.86 11.42 -12.88
N GLU A 37 5.59 12.45 -12.08
CA GLU A 37 5.67 12.36 -10.62
C GLU A 37 4.67 11.33 -10.07
N GLY A 38 3.43 11.37 -10.55
CA GLY A 38 2.39 10.40 -10.19
C GLY A 38 2.77 8.95 -10.50
N ILE A 39 3.36 8.68 -11.67
CA ILE A 39 3.84 7.34 -12.07
C ILE A 39 4.96 6.88 -11.13
N THR A 40 5.89 7.79 -10.78
CA THR A 40 6.98 7.49 -9.84
C THR A 40 6.42 7.11 -8.47
N ASN A 41 5.48 7.90 -7.94
CA ASN A 41 4.83 7.63 -6.66
C ASN A 41 4.05 6.30 -6.67
N ILE A 42 3.38 5.97 -7.77
CA ILE A 42 2.68 4.68 -7.91
C ILE A 42 3.64 3.51 -7.94
N LYS A 43 4.79 3.66 -8.60
CA LYS A 43 5.83 2.63 -8.58
C LYS A 43 6.36 2.38 -7.17
N GLU A 44 6.62 3.44 -6.39
CA GLU A 44 7.01 3.30 -4.99
C GLU A 44 5.93 2.61 -4.14
N ILE A 45 4.65 2.89 -4.41
CA ILE A 45 3.54 2.19 -3.74
C ILE A 45 3.54 0.70 -4.07
N VAL A 46 3.75 0.32 -5.33
CA VAL A 46 3.81 -1.09 -5.75
C VAL A 46 5.01 -1.79 -5.10
N ASP A 47 6.17 -1.15 -5.07
CA ASP A 47 7.37 -1.70 -4.42
C ASP A 47 7.13 -1.92 -2.91
N ASN A 48 6.55 -0.92 -2.22
CA ASN A 48 6.19 -1.02 -0.79
C ASN A 48 5.17 -2.13 -0.51
N ILE A 49 4.21 -2.34 -1.41
CA ILE A 49 3.25 -3.46 -1.34
C ILE A 49 3.98 -4.81 -1.46
N GLY A 50 4.98 -4.89 -2.34
CA GLY A 50 5.86 -6.06 -2.46
C GLY A 50 6.59 -6.38 -1.15
N GLU A 51 7.21 -5.37 -0.54
CA GLU A 51 7.89 -5.51 0.76
C GLU A 51 6.92 -5.92 1.88
N LEU A 52 5.73 -5.32 1.92
CA LEU A 52 4.67 -5.67 2.86
C LEU A 52 4.28 -7.15 2.75
N ASN A 53 4.14 -7.67 1.53
CA ASN A 53 3.78 -9.07 1.30
C ASN A 53 4.86 -10.04 1.81
N GLU A 54 6.15 -9.73 1.63
CA GLU A 54 7.23 -10.54 2.19
C GLU A 54 7.27 -10.47 3.72
N LEU A 55 6.96 -9.31 4.31
CA LEU A 55 6.85 -9.17 5.77
C LEU A 55 5.69 -10.01 6.33
N ILE A 56 4.53 -10.01 5.68
CA ILE A 56 3.38 -10.83 6.06
C ILE A 56 3.73 -12.32 6.00
N LYS A 57 4.38 -12.76 4.93
CA LYS A 57 4.81 -14.14 4.77
C LYS A 57 5.76 -14.57 5.89
N THR A 58 6.81 -13.77 6.14
CA THR A 58 7.78 -14.03 7.21
C THR A 58 7.10 -14.04 8.58
N SER A 59 6.15 -13.13 8.82
CA SER A 59 5.39 -13.08 10.07
C SER A 59 4.53 -14.33 10.26
N THR A 60 3.89 -14.80 9.20
CA THR A 60 3.07 -16.03 9.20
C THR A 60 3.93 -17.27 9.51
N GLU A 61 5.12 -17.36 8.91
CA GLU A 61 6.09 -18.43 9.20
C GLU A 61 6.55 -18.40 10.68
N ASN A 62 6.86 -17.21 11.21
CA ASN A 62 7.23 -17.05 12.62
C ASN A 62 6.11 -17.46 13.58
N ILE A 63 4.86 -17.14 13.27
CA ILE A 63 3.72 -17.54 14.09
C ILE A 63 3.48 -19.05 14.02
N LYS A 64 3.71 -19.67 12.86
CA LYS A 64 3.68 -21.13 12.74
C LYS A 64 4.74 -21.81 13.61
N ASN A 65 5.97 -21.29 13.61
CA ASN A 65 7.02 -21.77 14.52
C ASN A 65 6.63 -21.59 16.00
N LEU A 66 5.97 -20.49 16.35
CA LEU A 66 5.44 -20.27 17.69
C LEU A 66 4.39 -21.33 18.08
N GLU A 67 3.53 -21.74 17.15
CA GLU A 67 2.58 -22.83 17.37
C GLU A 67 3.31 -24.17 17.66
N GLU A 68 4.33 -24.51 16.86
CA GLU A 68 5.14 -25.73 17.06
C GLU A 68 5.87 -25.74 18.41
N PHE A 69 6.43 -24.59 18.83
CA PHE A 69 7.03 -24.45 20.16
C PHE A 69 5.98 -24.56 21.27
N SER A 70 4.79 -24.01 21.05
CA SER A 70 3.68 -24.11 22.00
C SER A 70 3.24 -25.55 22.21
N ASP A 71 3.15 -26.35 21.14
CA ASP A 71 2.87 -27.79 21.22
C ASP A 71 3.95 -28.54 22.02
N THR A 72 5.21 -28.21 21.79
CA THR A 72 6.34 -28.81 22.54
C THR A 72 6.26 -28.47 24.04
N ILE A 73 5.92 -27.22 24.39
CA ILE A 73 5.75 -26.81 25.79
C ILE A 73 4.56 -27.55 26.42
N GLN A 74 3.46 -27.73 25.68
CA GLN A 74 2.29 -28.47 26.14
C GLN A 74 2.63 -29.92 26.48
N GLU A 75 3.44 -30.58 25.66
CA GLU A 75 3.92 -31.95 25.92
C GLU A 75 4.76 -32.01 27.20
N PHE A 76 5.68 -31.06 27.39
CA PHE A 76 6.49 -31.00 28.61
C PHE A 76 5.65 -30.72 29.86
N ALA A 77 4.73 -29.76 29.81
CA ALA A 77 3.83 -29.47 30.92
C ALA A 77 3.00 -30.70 31.30
N THR A 78 2.49 -31.43 30.30
CA THR A 78 1.75 -32.68 30.50
C THR A 78 2.62 -33.76 31.14
N ALA A 79 3.87 -33.91 30.70
CA ALA A 79 4.81 -34.88 31.28
C ALA A 79 5.16 -34.54 32.73
N VAL A 80 5.45 -33.28 33.05
CA VAL A 80 5.73 -32.81 34.41
C VAL A 80 4.51 -33.03 35.31
N GLY A 81 3.31 -32.70 34.85
CA GLY A 81 2.08 -32.94 35.59
C GLY A 81 1.85 -34.43 35.90
N LYS A 82 2.14 -35.33 34.95
CA LYS A 82 2.08 -36.79 35.17
C LYS A 82 3.12 -37.26 36.20
N ILE A 83 4.35 -36.75 36.15
CA ILE A 83 5.41 -37.07 37.11
C ILE A 83 4.99 -36.58 38.51
N ALA A 84 4.56 -35.33 38.62
CA ALA A 84 4.11 -34.73 39.87
C ALA A 84 2.92 -35.50 40.48
N GLY A 85 1.94 -35.90 39.67
CA GLY A 85 0.82 -36.74 40.11
C GLY A 85 1.26 -38.09 40.67
N ARG A 86 2.22 -38.76 40.01
CA ARG A 86 2.81 -40.02 40.52
C ARG A 86 3.59 -39.80 41.82
N THR A 87 4.39 -38.74 41.90
CA THR A 87 5.15 -38.40 43.10
C THR A 87 4.22 -38.13 44.28
N ASN A 88 3.09 -37.45 44.05
CA ASN A 88 2.08 -37.20 45.07
C ASN A 88 1.46 -38.49 45.62
N ILE A 89 1.21 -39.49 44.75
CA ILE A 89 0.73 -40.81 45.19
C ILE A 89 1.83 -41.55 45.97
N LEU A 90 3.08 -41.51 45.52
CA LEU A 90 4.20 -42.13 46.23
C LEU A 90 4.40 -41.51 47.62
N SER A 91 4.33 -40.18 47.73
CA SER A 91 4.51 -39.47 49.00
C SER A 91 3.36 -39.73 49.97
N LEU A 92 2.14 -39.90 49.46
CA LEU A 92 1.00 -40.34 50.27
C LEU A 92 1.23 -41.75 50.82
N ASN A 93 1.63 -42.70 49.97
CA ASN A 93 1.94 -44.06 50.40
C ASN A 93 3.07 -44.10 51.44
N ALA A 94 4.12 -43.30 51.23
CA ALA A 94 5.22 -43.16 52.20
C ALA A 94 4.75 -42.55 53.53
N SER A 95 3.84 -41.58 53.50
CA SER A 95 3.26 -40.99 54.71
C SER A 95 2.44 -42.01 55.51
N ILE A 96 1.68 -42.88 54.81
CA ILE A 96 0.90 -43.96 55.42
C ILE A 96 1.83 -44.98 56.09
N GLU A 97 2.87 -45.42 55.38
CA GLU A 97 3.80 -46.43 55.93
C GLU A 97 4.64 -45.85 57.08
N ALA A 98 5.02 -44.58 57.00
CA ALA A 98 5.68 -43.87 58.10
C ALA A 98 4.79 -43.78 59.36
N ALA A 99 3.48 -43.53 59.20
CA ALA A 99 2.54 -43.57 60.32
C ALA A 99 2.42 -44.98 60.93
N ARG A 100 2.50 -46.02 60.08
CA ARG A 100 2.43 -47.43 60.49
C ARG A 100 3.64 -47.87 61.32
N ALA A 101 4.82 -47.29 61.07
CA ALA A 101 6.03 -47.51 61.84
C ALA A 101 6.04 -46.79 63.21
N GLY A 102 5.01 -46.01 63.54
CA GLY A 102 4.87 -45.35 64.84
C GLY A 102 5.97 -44.31 65.10
N GLU A 103 6.56 -44.34 66.30
CA GLU A 103 7.64 -43.41 66.71
C GLU A 103 8.86 -43.45 65.76
N ALA A 104 9.20 -44.63 65.23
CA ALA A 104 10.35 -44.80 64.34
C ALA A 104 10.16 -44.15 62.95
N GLY A 105 8.92 -43.96 62.51
CA GLY A 105 8.58 -43.36 61.22
C GLY A 105 8.33 -41.85 61.25
N ARG A 106 8.38 -41.22 62.43
CA ARG A 106 7.92 -39.83 62.64
C ARG A 106 8.66 -38.80 61.77
N GLY A 107 9.98 -38.97 61.58
CA GLY A 107 10.78 -38.13 60.68
C GLY A 107 10.46 -38.36 59.20
N PHE A 108 10.25 -39.61 58.79
CA PHE A 108 9.86 -39.96 57.43
C PHE A 108 8.47 -39.41 57.07
N ALA A 109 7.54 -39.37 58.02
CA ALA A 109 6.20 -38.80 57.80
C ALA A 109 6.25 -37.30 57.47
N VAL A 110 7.15 -36.54 58.11
CA VAL A 110 7.33 -35.11 57.82
C VAL A 110 7.87 -34.90 56.41
N VAL A 111 8.91 -35.65 56.02
CA VAL A 111 9.50 -35.57 54.67
C VAL A 111 8.47 -35.97 53.62
N ALA A 112 7.73 -37.05 53.84
CA ALA A 112 6.71 -37.52 52.91
C ALA A 112 5.58 -36.50 52.72
N LYS A 113 5.16 -35.80 53.78
CA LYS A 113 4.19 -34.70 53.68
C LYS A 113 4.72 -33.53 52.86
N GLU A 114 5.98 -33.14 53.07
CA GLU A 114 6.60 -32.03 52.33
C GLU A 114 6.74 -32.35 50.83
N VAL A 115 7.19 -33.57 50.51
CA VAL A 115 7.26 -34.06 49.12
C VAL A 115 5.89 -34.07 48.47
N GLY A 116 4.83 -34.46 49.19
CA GLY A 116 3.46 -34.40 48.70
C GLY A 116 2.99 -32.98 48.42
N GLY A 117 3.33 -32.03 49.30
CA GLY A 117 3.06 -30.60 49.09
C GLY A 117 3.71 -30.07 47.81
N LEU A 118 5.01 -30.35 47.61
CA LEU A 118 5.75 -29.97 46.40
C LEU A 118 5.18 -30.62 45.14
N ALA A 119 4.78 -31.88 45.22
CA ALA A 119 4.17 -32.61 44.10
C ALA A 119 2.80 -32.03 43.71
N ALA A 120 1.97 -31.66 44.69
CA ALA A 120 0.70 -30.98 44.46
C ALA A 120 0.91 -29.60 43.81
N GLN A 121 1.89 -28.84 44.31
CA GLN A 121 2.26 -27.54 43.74
C GLN A 121 2.75 -27.68 42.29
N SER A 122 3.62 -28.66 42.01
CA SER A 122 4.13 -28.92 40.65
C SER A 122 3.01 -29.33 39.68
N THR A 123 2.04 -30.11 40.14
CA THR A 123 0.84 -30.45 39.36
C THR A 123 0.03 -29.21 39.01
N LYS A 124 -0.19 -28.32 39.97
CA LYS A 124 -0.88 -27.05 39.74
C LYS A 124 -0.14 -26.17 38.75
N SER A 125 1.16 -25.96 38.92
CA SER A 125 1.96 -25.16 37.98
C SER A 125 1.97 -25.75 36.57
N SER A 126 1.99 -27.07 36.43
CA SER A 126 1.90 -27.73 35.11
C SER A 126 0.56 -27.46 34.42
N LYS A 127 -0.52 -27.37 35.19
CA LYS A 127 -1.83 -26.97 34.69
C LYS A 127 -1.86 -25.49 34.28
N ASP A 128 -1.34 -24.60 35.13
CA ASP A 128 -1.29 -23.17 34.83
C ASP A 128 -0.47 -22.89 33.54
N ILE A 129 0.60 -23.67 33.30
CA ILE A 129 1.37 -23.63 32.05
C ILE A 129 0.51 -24.07 30.86
N THR A 130 -0.23 -25.18 30.99
CA THR A 130 -1.14 -25.69 29.94
C THR A 130 -2.17 -24.64 29.55
N ASP A 131 -2.86 -24.06 30.54
CA ASP A 131 -3.89 -23.04 30.30
C ASP A 131 -3.28 -21.79 29.62
N THR A 132 -2.05 -21.42 29.97
CA THR A 132 -1.33 -20.30 29.33
C THR A 132 -0.97 -20.60 27.87
N VAL A 133 -0.49 -21.81 27.60
CA VAL A 133 -0.13 -22.25 26.24
C VAL A 133 -1.36 -22.29 25.33
N GLU A 134 -2.52 -22.71 25.84
CA GLU A 134 -3.78 -22.66 25.10
C GLU A 134 -4.14 -21.23 24.67
N HIS A 135 -4.01 -20.25 25.56
CA HIS A 135 -4.21 -18.84 25.20
C HIS A 135 -3.22 -18.36 24.15
N VAL A 136 -1.93 -18.73 24.25
CA VAL A 136 -0.92 -18.37 23.24
C VAL A 136 -1.30 -18.90 21.87
N ARG A 137 -1.82 -20.14 21.78
CA ARG A 137 -2.30 -20.73 20.52
C ARG A 137 -3.51 -20.00 19.94
N GLU A 138 -4.46 -19.62 20.78
CA GLU A 138 -5.63 -18.84 20.33
C GLU A 138 -5.19 -17.50 19.74
N PHE A 139 -4.30 -16.78 20.43
CA PHE A 139 -3.73 -15.53 19.91
C PHE A 139 -2.92 -15.72 18.62
N ALA A 140 -2.14 -16.80 18.52
CA ALA A 140 -1.41 -17.13 17.30
C ALA A 140 -2.36 -17.30 16.11
N LYS A 141 -3.46 -18.04 16.30
CA LYS A 141 -4.47 -18.24 15.26
C LYS A 141 -5.13 -16.93 14.82
N ILE A 142 -5.57 -16.10 15.77
CA ILE A 142 -6.14 -14.78 15.46
C ILE A 142 -5.15 -13.92 14.67
N THR A 143 -3.86 -14.01 15.00
CA THR A 143 -2.82 -13.26 14.31
C THR A 143 -2.63 -13.76 12.87
N VAL A 144 -2.65 -15.07 12.63
CA VAL A 144 -2.60 -15.63 11.26
C VAL A 144 -3.81 -15.20 10.43
N ASP A 145 -5.01 -15.23 10.99
CA ASP A 145 -6.23 -14.80 10.30
C ASP A 145 -6.13 -13.31 9.92
N ALA A 146 -5.65 -12.45 10.83
CA ALA A 146 -5.42 -11.04 10.55
C ALA A 146 -4.34 -10.83 9.46
N MET A 147 -3.27 -11.63 9.46
CA MET A 147 -2.24 -11.58 8.42
C MET A 147 -2.80 -11.96 7.04
N ALA A 148 -3.69 -12.94 6.98
CA ALA A 148 -4.37 -13.31 5.73
C ALA A 148 -5.27 -12.18 5.20
N ASP A 149 -5.99 -11.49 6.08
CA ASP A 149 -6.80 -10.32 5.71
C ASP A 149 -5.93 -9.16 5.20
N ILE A 150 -4.81 -8.88 5.86
CA ILE A 150 -3.85 -7.86 5.40
C ILE A 150 -3.31 -8.23 4.01
N TYR A 151 -2.94 -9.50 3.79
CA TYR A 151 -2.47 -9.96 2.49
C TYR A 151 -3.52 -9.76 1.38
N LYS A 152 -4.79 -10.09 1.67
CA LYS A 152 -5.88 -9.85 0.73
C LYS A 152 -6.01 -8.36 0.37
N HIS A 153 -5.99 -7.48 1.36
CA HIS A 153 -6.05 -6.03 1.11
C HIS A 153 -4.84 -5.50 0.36
N SER A 154 -3.66 -6.05 0.60
CA SER A 154 -2.43 -5.74 -0.14
C SER A 154 -2.57 -6.06 -1.63
N VAL A 155 -3.16 -7.21 -1.98
CA VAL A 155 -3.47 -7.57 -3.37
C VAL A 155 -4.46 -6.59 -4.01
N GLU A 156 -5.55 -6.24 -3.30
CA GLU A 156 -6.52 -5.25 -3.78
C GLU A 156 -5.90 -3.86 -3.98
N GLN A 157 -4.96 -3.46 -3.12
CA GLN A 157 -4.21 -2.21 -3.27
C GLN A 157 -3.29 -2.24 -4.50
N ASN A 158 -2.64 -3.37 -4.77
CA ASN A 158 -1.80 -3.53 -5.96
C ASN A 158 -2.62 -3.36 -7.25
N GLU A 159 -3.80 -3.99 -7.32
CA GLU A 159 -4.70 -3.83 -8.47
C GLU A 159 -5.13 -2.38 -8.70
N LYS A 160 -5.46 -1.66 -7.61
CA LYS A 160 -5.79 -0.23 -7.68
C LYS A 160 -4.59 0.62 -8.14
N ALA A 161 -3.39 0.31 -7.67
CA ALA A 161 -2.18 1.00 -8.11
C ALA A 161 -1.95 0.84 -9.62
N MET A 162 -2.11 -0.38 -10.15
CA MET A 162 -2.03 -0.65 -11.59
C MET A 162 -3.11 0.09 -12.39
N GLN A 163 -4.33 0.21 -11.86
CA GLN A 163 -5.40 0.99 -12.50
C GLN A 163 -5.06 2.48 -12.56
N ILE A 164 -4.49 3.04 -11.48
CA ILE A 164 -4.03 4.43 -11.44
C ILE A 164 -2.88 4.64 -12.45
N GLU A 165 -1.92 3.71 -12.53
CA GLU A 165 -0.84 3.76 -13.52
C GLU A 165 -1.40 3.81 -14.95
N SER A 166 -2.39 2.95 -15.28
CA SER A 166 -3.04 2.96 -16.58
C SER A 166 -3.75 4.29 -16.87
N LEU A 167 -4.43 4.86 -15.87
CA LEU A 167 -5.09 6.16 -16.00
C LEU A 167 -4.07 7.28 -16.23
N LEU A 168 -2.96 7.29 -15.49
CA LEU A 168 -1.89 8.27 -15.63
C LEU A 168 -1.25 8.21 -17.03
N ASN A 169 -1.02 7.02 -17.57
CA ASN A 169 -0.55 6.87 -18.95
C ASN A 169 -1.53 7.45 -19.98
N LYS A 170 -2.85 7.26 -19.80
CA LYS A 170 -3.84 7.90 -20.67
C LYS A 170 -3.83 9.43 -20.58
N ILE A 171 -3.55 9.98 -19.40
CA ILE A 171 -3.40 11.44 -19.22
C ILE A 171 -2.11 11.92 -19.89
N LEU A 172 -1.02 11.16 -19.82
CA LEU A 172 0.23 11.44 -20.52
C LEU A 172 0.01 11.54 -22.04
N ASP A 173 -0.69 10.57 -22.61
CA ASP A 173 -1.03 10.56 -24.03
C ASP A 173 -1.89 11.76 -24.41
N ALA A 174 -2.95 12.04 -23.64
CA ALA A 174 -3.84 13.18 -23.88
C ALA A 174 -3.11 14.53 -23.81
N ALA A 175 -2.21 14.71 -22.85
CA ALA A 175 -1.42 15.94 -22.71
C ALA A 175 -0.39 16.08 -23.86
N THR A 176 0.16 14.97 -24.34
CA THR A 176 1.07 14.97 -25.50
C THR A 176 0.33 15.37 -26.77
N VAL A 177 -0.84 14.78 -27.02
CA VAL A 177 -1.70 15.15 -28.16
C VAL A 177 -2.10 16.63 -28.11
N ALA A 178 -2.51 17.13 -26.93
CA ALA A 178 -2.88 18.54 -26.78
C ALA A 178 -1.72 19.50 -27.06
N ASN A 179 -0.49 19.12 -26.69
CA ASN A 179 0.72 19.90 -26.98
C ASN A 179 1.02 19.93 -28.50
N ASP A 180 0.94 18.76 -29.16
CA ASP A 180 1.16 18.65 -30.60
C ASP A 180 0.11 19.42 -31.41
N GLU A 181 -1.18 19.33 -31.03
CA GLU A 181 -2.26 20.12 -31.66
C GLU A 181 -2.04 21.63 -31.49
N SER A 182 -1.62 22.06 -30.30
CA SER A 182 -1.38 23.48 -30.01
C SER A 182 -0.19 24.03 -30.81
N ARG A 183 0.87 23.23 -31.00
CA ARG A 183 1.98 23.59 -31.89
C ARG A 183 1.54 23.64 -33.36
N GLY A 184 0.66 22.73 -33.77
CA GLY A 184 0.02 22.79 -35.08
C GLY A 184 -0.77 24.08 -35.28
N MET A 185 -1.50 24.50 -34.26
CA MET A 185 -2.27 25.76 -34.25
C MET A 185 -1.37 27.00 -34.39
N GLU A 186 -0.23 27.05 -33.69
CA GLU A 186 0.76 28.13 -33.86
C GLU A 186 1.28 28.19 -35.30
N HIS A 187 1.56 27.03 -35.91
CA HIS A 187 1.98 26.96 -37.31
C HIS A 187 0.91 27.45 -38.29
N GLU A 188 -0.35 27.02 -38.10
CA GLU A 188 -1.47 27.49 -38.93
C GLU A 188 -1.71 29.00 -38.79
N ILE A 189 -1.60 29.56 -37.57
CA ILE A 189 -1.71 31.00 -37.35
C ILE A 189 -0.61 31.76 -38.10
N ALA A 190 0.63 31.26 -38.08
CA ALA A 190 1.73 31.88 -38.81
C ALA A 190 1.42 31.94 -40.33
N VAL A 191 0.93 30.84 -40.90
CA VAL A 191 0.51 30.79 -42.31
C VAL A 191 -0.67 31.74 -42.57
N GLN A 192 -1.65 31.80 -41.68
CA GLN A 192 -2.79 32.71 -41.85
C GLN A 192 -2.37 34.18 -41.75
N ARG A 193 -1.39 34.54 -40.91
CA ARG A 193 -0.84 35.90 -40.84
C ARG A 193 -0.21 36.31 -42.17
N ASP A 194 0.56 35.41 -42.80
CA ASP A 194 1.15 35.65 -44.11
C ASP A 194 0.06 35.89 -45.17
N ILE A 195 -1.02 35.11 -45.15
CA ILE A 195 -2.17 35.29 -46.05
C ILE A 195 -2.84 36.66 -45.79
N VAL A 196 -3.07 37.02 -44.53
CA VAL A 196 -3.68 38.31 -44.17
C VAL A 196 -2.83 39.49 -44.64
N ASN A 197 -1.52 39.41 -44.47
CA ASN A 197 -0.60 40.44 -44.95
C ASN A 197 -0.64 40.57 -46.48
N ASN A 198 -0.59 39.46 -47.22
CA ASN A 198 -0.71 39.48 -48.68
C ASN A 198 -2.04 40.10 -49.17
N VAL A 199 -3.15 39.81 -48.48
CA VAL A 199 -4.46 40.40 -48.80
C VAL A 199 -4.48 41.90 -48.47
N ARG A 200 -3.89 42.31 -47.35
CA ARG A 200 -3.75 43.73 -46.96
C ARG A 200 -2.96 44.50 -48.03
N ASP A 201 -1.82 43.98 -48.45
CA ASP A 201 -0.95 44.60 -49.47
C ASP A 201 -1.68 44.73 -50.82
N SER A 202 -2.39 43.69 -51.24
CA SER A 202 -3.19 43.71 -52.48
C SER A 202 -4.30 44.77 -52.44
N LEU A 203 -4.96 44.95 -51.30
CA LEU A 203 -6.01 45.96 -51.13
C LEU A 203 -5.48 47.39 -51.14
N GLU A 204 -4.26 47.60 -50.64
CA GLU A 204 -3.61 48.90 -50.69
C GLU A 204 -3.25 49.24 -52.14
N SER A 205 -2.65 48.29 -52.88
CA SER A 205 -2.36 48.43 -54.33
C SER A 205 -3.61 48.75 -55.15
N ASP A 206 -4.72 48.00 -54.98
CA ASP A 206 -5.97 48.24 -55.71
C ASP A 206 -6.58 49.62 -55.40
N SER A 207 -6.40 50.09 -54.17
CA SER A 207 -6.88 51.40 -53.74
C SER A 207 -6.08 52.55 -54.34
N GLU A 208 -4.77 52.38 -54.50
CA GLU A 208 -3.89 53.33 -55.17
C GLU A 208 -4.19 53.40 -56.68
N GLU A 209 -4.33 52.24 -57.35
CA GLU A 209 -4.64 52.18 -58.79
C GLU A 209 -6.04 52.76 -59.11
N SER A 210 -7.01 52.54 -58.22
CA SER A 210 -8.36 53.13 -58.34
C SER A 210 -8.36 54.64 -58.12
N ALA A 211 -7.54 55.16 -57.20
CA ALA A 211 -7.41 56.59 -56.97
C ALA A 211 -6.74 57.30 -58.16
N GLU A 212 -5.77 56.64 -58.80
CA GLU A 212 -5.06 57.16 -59.97
C GLU A 212 -5.97 57.23 -61.22
N LYS A 213 -6.81 56.20 -61.45
CA LYS A 213 -7.81 56.19 -62.54
C LYS A 213 -8.97 57.19 -62.39
N VAL A 214 -9.25 57.66 -61.17
CA VAL A 214 -10.30 58.67 -60.91
C VAL A 214 -9.75 60.09 -61.01
N ALA A 215 -8.42 60.25 -60.93
CA ALA A 215 -7.73 61.53 -61.06
C ALA A 215 -7.42 61.91 -62.53
N GLU A 216 -7.54 60.97 -63.46
CA GLU A 216 -7.39 61.13 -64.92
C GLU A 216 -8.73 61.46 -65.61
#